data_AF-A0AAU9TQ75-F1
#
_entry.id   AF-A0AAU9TQ75-F1
#
_cell.length_a   1.000
_cell.length_b   1.000
_cell.length_c   1.000
_cell.angle_alpha   90.00
_cell.angle_beta   90.00
_cell.angle_gamma   90.00
#
_symmetry.space_group_name_H-M   'P 1'
#
loop_
_entity.id
_entity.type
_entity.pdbx_description
1 polymer ?
#
loop_
_entity_poly.entity_id
_entity_poly.type
_entity_poly.pdbx_seq_one_letter_code
_entity_poly.pdbx_strand_id
1 'polypeptide(L)'
;MMTMDKKALIEIIKQYKESPCLWDQTHSLYANKEARNQAYNELLDSFKHYQKDASMETMKKKFENMRTACRREYKKVMAAKIKGHDYRPTLWYYDLLSFIHNDADYDDNPLDCTEGEQIDESCDYNNYEEYEEDATKPKRLKITEVFVQNQSNIDDTTLKYTNDSTASRINDDEAVAFGRTVGLQLKELDNYQKIIAEKLISDTIFLARLNKLTNNSKIEYK
;
A
#
# COMPACT_ATOMS: atom_id res chain seq x y z
N MET A 1 -20.38 15.17 -6.94
CA MET A 1 -19.71 14.88 -5.65
C MET A 1 -19.09 16.18 -5.17
N MET A 2 -19.56 16.76 -4.06
CA MET A 2 -19.09 18.06 -3.59
C MET A 2 -17.63 17.96 -3.11
N THR A 3 -16.76 18.80 -3.66
CA THR A 3 -15.38 18.95 -3.20
C THR A 3 -15.38 19.67 -1.85
N MET A 4 -14.84 19.01 -0.82
CA MET A 4 -14.66 19.64 0.50
C MET A 4 -13.77 20.87 0.37
N ASP A 5 -14.21 22.00 0.95
CA ASP A 5 -13.49 23.27 0.85
C ASP A 5 -12.07 23.13 1.43
N LYS A 6 -11.10 23.78 0.77
CA LYS A 6 -9.69 23.75 1.15
C LYS A 6 -9.50 24.21 2.60
N LYS A 7 -10.25 25.23 3.04
CA LYS A 7 -10.20 25.73 4.43
C LYS A 7 -10.69 24.70 5.44
N ALA A 8 -11.79 24.01 5.12
CA ALA A 8 -12.33 22.94 5.96
C ALA A 8 -11.31 21.81 6.12
N LEU A 9 -10.70 21.39 5.01
CA LEU A 9 -9.70 20.33 5.04
C LEU A 9 -8.45 20.72 5.83
N ILE A 10 -7.99 21.98 5.74
CA ILE A 10 -6.87 22.47 6.56
C ILE A 10 -7.17 22.32 8.06
N GLU A 11 -8.37 22.69 8.49
CA GLU A 11 -8.75 22.62 9.90
C GLU A 11 -8.84 21.17 10.39
N ILE A 12 -9.43 20.30 9.57
CA ILE A 12 -9.51 18.85 9.83
C ILE A 12 -8.10 18.23 9.94
N ILE A 13 -7.15 18.63 9.08
CA ILE A 13 -5.76 18.15 9.16
C ILE A 13 -5.07 18.63 10.44
N LYS A 14 -5.31 19.86 10.88
CA LYS A 14 -4.75 20.37 12.14
C LYS A 14 -5.24 19.58 13.34
N GLN A 15 -6.55 19.31 13.40
CA GLN A 15 -7.11 18.48 14.47
C GLN A 15 -6.55 17.04 14.44
N TYR A 16 -6.33 16.49 13.25
CA TYR A 16 -5.66 15.21 13.09
C TYR A 16 -4.22 15.25 13.62
N LYS A 17 -3.48 16.33 13.36
CA LYS A 17 -2.12 16.55 13.90
C LYS A 17 -2.10 16.62 15.43
N GLU A 18 -3.09 17.29 16.04
CA GLU A 18 -3.22 17.41 17.50
C GLU A 18 -3.56 16.10 18.21
N SER A 19 -3.93 15.06 17.45
CA SER A 19 -4.30 13.74 17.96
C SER A 19 -3.19 12.69 17.68
N PRO A 20 -2.05 12.71 18.40
CA PRO A 20 -0.92 11.81 18.12
C PRO A 20 -1.26 10.33 18.23
N CYS A 21 -2.28 9.95 19.01
CA CYS A 21 -2.77 8.57 19.06
C CYS A 21 -3.27 8.04 17.70
N LEU A 22 -3.56 8.90 16.72
CA LEU A 22 -4.04 8.51 15.40
C LEU A 22 -2.92 8.24 14.38
N TRP A 23 -1.73 8.79 14.58
CA TRP A 23 -0.67 8.80 13.56
C TRP A 23 0.72 8.48 14.09
N ASP A 24 1.01 8.75 15.36
CA ASP A 24 2.31 8.49 15.98
C ASP A 24 2.33 7.11 16.62
N GLN A 25 3.10 6.20 16.03
CA GLN A 25 3.26 4.82 16.53
C GLN A 25 4.03 4.74 17.85
N THR A 26 4.81 5.77 18.17
CA THR A 26 5.61 5.84 19.41
C THR A 26 4.79 6.34 20.60
N HIS A 27 3.63 6.97 20.33
CA HIS A 27 2.79 7.54 21.37
C HIS A 27 2.12 6.44 22.21
N SER A 28 2.13 6.58 23.54
CA SER A 28 1.60 5.58 24.48
C SER A 28 0.12 5.22 24.23
N LEU A 29 -0.68 6.21 23.83
CA LEU A 29 -2.10 6.04 23.52
C LEU A 29 -2.38 5.45 22.13
N TYR A 30 -1.37 5.23 21.29
CA TYR A 30 -1.54 4.60 19.97
C TYR A 30 -2.02 3.15 20.07
N ALA A 31 -1.49 2.41 21.05
CA ALA A 31 -1.92 1.03 21.31
C ALA A 31 -3.33 0.96 21.92
N ASN A 32 -3.81 2.04 22.52
CA ASN A 32 -5.13 2.07 23.17
C ASN A 32 -6.25 2.25 22.13
N LYS A 33 -7.02 1.18 21.91
CA LYS A 33 -8.16 1.18 20.97
C LYS A 33 -9.25 2.19 21.34
N GLU A 34 -9.54 2.37 22.62
CA GLU A 34 -10.59 3.29 23.08
C GLU A 34 -10.19 4.74 22.83
N ALA A 35 -8.97 5.12 23.21
CA ALA A 35 -8.45 6.46 22.96
C ALA A 35 -8.42 6.80 21.46
N ARG A 36 -8.01 5.85 20.61
CA ARG A 36 -8.06 6.05 19.15
C ARG A 36 -9.47 6.20 18.62
N ASN A 37 -10.41 5.38 19.08
CA ASN A 37 -11.80 5.48 18.65
C ASN A 37 -12.43 6.81 19.08
N GLN A 38 -12.12 7.29 20.28
CA GLN A 38 -12.56 8.60 20.75
C GLN A 38 -12.02 9.73 19.84
N ALA A 39 -10.71 9.75 19.57
CA ALA A 39 -10.11 10.74 18.69
C ALA A 39 -10.69 10.67 17.25
N TYR A 40 -10.96 9.47 16.73
CA TYR A 40 -11.65 9.32 15.44
C TYR A 40 -13.09 9.84 15.47
N ASN A 41 -13.81 9.71 16.58
CA ASN A 41 -15.17 10.26 16.70
C ASN A 41 -15.16 11.79 16.72
N GLU A 42 -14.27 12.40 17.50
CA GLU A 42 -14.11 13.86 17.56
C GLU A 42 -13.73 14.46 16.19
N LEU A 43 -12.84 13.76 15.46
CA LEU A 43 -12.48 14.11 14.10
C LEU A 43 -13.66 13.95 13.12
N LEU A 44 -14.45 12.89 13.28
CA LEU A 44 -15.64 12.63 12.46
C LEU A 44 -16.72 13.70 12.67
N ASP A 45 -16.92 14.16 13.90
CA ASP A 45 -17.88 15.22 14.20
C ASP A 45 -17.50 16.53 13.49
N SER A 46 -16.20 16.85 13.49
CA SER A 46 -15.66 18.00 12.77
C SER A 46 -15.78 17.81 11.25
N PHE A 47 -15.53 16.60 10.75
CA PHE A 47 -15.71 16.26 9.34
C PHE A 47 -17.18 16.36 8.90
N LYS A 48 -18.13 15.93 9.75
CA LYS A 48 -19.58 16.00 9.50
C LYS A 48 -20.12 17.42 9.45
N HIS A 49 -19.47 18.36 10.13
CA HIS A 49 -19.81 19.78 10.03
C HIS A 49 -19.72 20.28 8.58
N TYR A 50 -18.73 19.80 7.83
CA TYR A 50 -18.51 20.17 6.44
C TYR A 50 -19.16 19.20 5.45
N GLN A 51 -19.21 17.91 5.79
CA GLN A 51 -19.78 16.86 4.95
C GLN A 51 -20.79 16.03 5.75
N LYS A 52 -22.07 16.41 5.67
CA LYS A 52 -23.16 15.84 6.49
C LYS A 52 -23.38 14.34 6.29
N ASP A 53 -23.01 13.78 5.13
CA ASP A 53 -23.14 12.36 4.78
C ASP A 53 -21.88 11.55 5.09
N ALA A 54 -20.86 12.15 5.72
CA ALA A 54 -19.61 11.46 5.97
C ALA A 54 -19.74 10.35 7.02
N SER A 55 -19.30 9.16 6.62
CA SER A 55 -19.09 8.02 7.51
C SER A 55 -17.66 8.01 8.06
N MET A 56 -17.46 7.33 9.19
CA MET A 56 -16.12 7.06 9.75
C MET A 56 -15.21 6.39 8.70
N GLU A 57 -15.76 5.51 7.87
CA GLU A 57 -15.02 4.84 6.81
C GLU A 57 -14.55 5.82 5.74
N THR A 58 -15.44 6.69 5.26
CA THR A 58 -15.12 7.71 4.25
C THR A 58 -14.02 8.64 4.73
N MET A 59 -14.11 9.09 6.00
CA MET A 59 -13.09 9.92 6.62
C MET A 59 -11.75 9.18 6.74
N LYS A 60 -11.73 7.95 7.27
CA LYS A 60 -10.51 7.14 7.40
C LYS A 60 -9.86 6.90 6.04
N LYS A 61 -10.66 6.55 5.02
CA LYS A 61 -10.20 6.35 3.64
C LYS A 61 -9.62 7.64 3.06
N LYS A 62 -10.24 8.79 3.34
CA LYS A 62 -9.71 10.09 2.91
C LYS A 62 -8.33 10.37 3.49
N PHE A 63 -8.14 10.16 4.79
CA PHE A 63 -6.85 10.32 5.44
C PHE A 63 -5.80 9.29 4.98
N GLU A 64 -6.19 8.04 4.76
CA GLU A 64 -5.31 7.01 4.20
C GLU A 64 -4.77 7.40 2.82
N ASN A 65 -5.67 7.86 1.93
CA ASN A 65 -5.30 8.33 0.60
C ASN A 65 -4.35 9.53 0.68
N MET A 66 -4.62 10.48 1.59
CA MET A 66 -3.76 11.63 1.81
C MET A 66 -2.39 11.26 2.36
N ARG A 67 -2.32 10.32 3.32
CA ARG A 67 -1.07 9.78 3.87
C ARG A 67 -0.24 9.08 2.78
N THR A 68 -0.89 8.27 1.95
CA THR A 68 -0.24 7.58 0.83
C THR A 68 0.33 8.58 -0.19
N ALA A 69 -0.44 9.59 -0.57
CA ALA A 69 0.02 10.64 -1.47
C ALA A 69 1.19 11.44 -0.87
N CYS A 70 1.11 11.81 0.40
CA CYS A 70 2.16 12.53 1.11
C CYS A 70 3.45 11.70 1.22
N ARG A 71 3.35 10.40 1.50
CA ARG A 71 4.49 9.48 1.57
C ARG A 71 5.22 9.38 0.22
N ARG A 72 4.48 9.29 -0.88
CA ARG A 72 5.05 9.26 -2.24
C ARG A 72 5.79 10.55 -2.55
N GLU A 73 5.20 11.70 -2.24
CA GLU A 73 5.87 12.99 -2.39
C GLU A 73 7.11 13.09 -1.49
N TYR A 74 7.04 12.62 -0.25
CA TYR A 74 8.17 12.60 0.68
C TYR A 74 9.34 11.77 0.15
N LYS A 75 9.09 10.58 -0.42
CA LYS A 75 10.12 9.78 -1.11
C LYS A 75 10.81 10.57 -2.22
N LYS A 76 10.06 11.32 -3.05
CA LYS A 76 10.64 12.16 -4.11
C LYS A 76 11.53 13.27 -3.56
N VAL A 77 11.08 13.94 -2.49
CA VAL A 77 11.86 15.00 -1.82
C VAL A 77 13.17 14.45 -1.27
N MET A 78 13.11 13.31 -0.57
CA MET A 78 14.31 12.67 -0.01
C MET A 78 15.25 12.14 -1.11
N ALA A 79 14.72 11.52 -2.16
CA ALA A 79 15.53 11.05 -3.29
C ALA A 79 16.23 12.21 -4.02
N ALA A 80 15.57 13.36 -4.16
CA ALA A 80 16.19 14.56 -4.71
C ALA A 80 17.25 15.13 -3.79
N LYS A 81 16.97 15.20 -2.48
CA LYS A 81 17.90 15.66 -1.44
C LYS A 81 19.19 14.85 -1.43
N ILE A 82 19.11 13.51 -1.56
CA ILE A 82 20.28 12.62 -1.65
C ILE A 82 21.09 12.85 -2.92
N LYS A 83 20.42 13.13 -4.04
CA LYS A 83 21.07 13.49 -5.31
C LYS A 83 21.62 14.93 -5.34
N GLY A 84 21.44 15.71 -4.26
CA GLY A 84 21.85 17.11 -4.18
C GLY A 84 20.98 18.06 -5.00
N HIS A 85 19.73 17.66 -5.28
CA HIS A 85 18.73 18.46 -5.99
C HIS A 85 17.64 18.97 -5.04
N ASP A 86 17.21 20.21 -5.24
CA ASP A 86 16.09 20.80 -4.53
C ASP A 86 14.77 20.44 -5.24
N TYR A 87 14.07 19.40 -4.75
CA TYR A 87 12.72 19.08 -5.20
C TYR A 87 11.68 19.75 -4.31
N ARG A 88 10.76 20.50 -4.94
CA ARG A 88 9.63 21.13 -4.25
C ARG A 88 8.37 20.28 -4.43
N PRO A 89 7.74 19.80 -3.34
CA PRO A 89 6.50 19.04 -3.40
C PRO A 89 5.40 19.78 -4.16
N THR A 90 4.66 19.04 -4.97
CA THR A 90 3.52 19.60 -5.74
C THR A 90 2.20 19.55 -4.97
N LEU A 91 2.15 18.72 -3.93
CA LEU A 91 0.98 18.48 -3.11
C LEU A 91 0.75 19.65 -2.14
N TRP A 92 -0.35 20.40 -2.31
CA TRP A 92 -0.58 21.64 -1.56
C TRP A 92 -0.72 21.46 -0.04
N TYR A 93 -1.10 20.26 0.41
CA TYR A 93 -1.21 19.92 1.84
C TYR A 93 0.01 19.16 2.36
N TYR A 94 1.08 19.05 1.56
CA TYR A 94 2.30 18.34 1.94
C TYR A 94 2.87 18.89 3.26
N ASP A 95 3.07 20.20 3.34
CA ASP A 95 3.62 20.84 4.54
C ASP A 95 2.74 20.57 5.78
N LEU A 96 1.43 20.42 5.58
CA LEU A 96 0.47 20.16 6.66
C LEU A 96 0.53 18.72 7.16
N LEU A 97 0.83 17.73 6.31
CA LEU A 97 0.95 16.30 6.67
C LEU A 97 2.39 15.83 6.86
N SER A 98 3.37 16.69 6.62
CA SER A 98 4.80 16.37 6.71
C SER A 98 5.21 15.79 8.07
N PHE A 99 4.51 16.17 9.16
CA PHE A 99 4.77 15.70 10.53
C PHE A 99 4.63 14.18 10.71
N ILE A 100 3.97 13.49 9.79
CA ILE A 100 3.74 12.04 9.85
C ILE A 100 5.01 11.27 9.43
N HIS A 101 5.89 11.90 8.66
CA HIS A 101 7.09 11.26 8.14
C HIS A 101 8.29 11.56 9.05
N ASN A 102 9.01 10.50 9.44
CA ASN A 102 10.29 10.64 10.12
C ASN A 102 11.43 10.43 9.12
N ASP A 103 12.50 11.22 9.24
CA ASP A 103 13.73 11.07 8.44
C ASP A 103 14.33 9.67 8.60
N ALA A 104 14.10 9.01 9.74
CA ALA A 104 14.53 7.64 10.00
C ALA A 104 13.78 6.56 9.19
N ASP A 105 12.61 6.86 8.62
CA ASP A 105 11.79 5.92 7.85
C ASP A 105 12.18 5.88 6.36
N TYR A 106 13.17 6.67 5.95
CA TYR A 106 13.67 6.68 4.59
C TYR A 106 14.71 5.56 4.40
N ASP A 107 14.27 4.45 3.80
CA ASP A 107 15.17 3.40 3.30
C ASP A 107 15.80 3.86 1.97
N ASP A 108 17.12 3.98 1.94
CA ASP A 108 17.94 4.50 0.83
C ASP A 108 18.06 3.50 -0.32
N ASN A 109 16.97 2.79 -0.67
CA ASN A 109 17.00 1.88 -1.80
C ASN A 109 16.77 2.68 -3.10
N PRO A 110 17.81 2.99 -3.91
CA PRO A 110 17.74 4.00 -4.96
C PRO A 110 16.99 3.55 -6.21
N LEU A 111 16.48 2.31 -6.21
CA LEU A 111 15.81 1.67 -7.35
C LEU A 111 14.29 1.90 -7.39
N ASP A 112 13.70 2.51 -6.35
CA ASP A 112 12.25 2.73 -6.24
C ASP A 112 11.79 4.13 -6.75
N CYS A 113 12.58 4.74 -7.64
CA CYS A 113 12.24 6.02 -8.27
C CYS A 113 11.67 5.87 -9.70
N THR A 114 11.35 4.66 -10.14
CA THR A 114 10.65 4.42 -11.41
C THR A 114 9.15 4.36 -11.20
N GLU A 115 8.45 5.26 -11.88
CA GLU A 115 7.02 5.24 -12.14
C GLU A 115 6.54 3.80 -12.43
N GLY A 116 5.90 3.15 -11.46
CA GLY A 116 5.51 1.75 -11.67
C GLY A 116 4.97 0.94 -10.50
N GLU A 117 4.83 1.47 -9.28
CA GLU A 117 4.13 0.73 -8.22
C GLU A 117 2.60 0.84 -8.39
N GLN A 118 2.04 -0.11 -9.14
CA GLN A 118 0.62 -0.49 -9.04
C GLN A 118 0.38 -1.08 -7.65
N ILE A 119 -0.03 -0.23 -6.73
CA ILE A 119 -0.67 -0.66 -5.48
C ILE A 119 -2.15 -0.87 -5.82
N ASP A 120 -2.64 -2.08 -5.56
CA ASP A 120 -4.03 -2.55 -5.61
C ASP A 120 -5.09 -1.43 -5.63
N GLU A 121 -5.63 -1.18 -6.83
CA GLU A 121 -6.61 -0.14 -7.11
C GLU A 121 -8.00 -0.58 -6.69
N SER A 122 -8.24 -0.58 -5.38
CA SER A 122 -9.58 -0.55 -4.78
C SER A 122 -9.90 0.84 -4.20
N CYS A 123 -9.78 1.88 -5.02
CA CYS A 123 -10.54 3.10 -4.79
C CYS A 123 -10.79 3.89 -6.08
N ASP A 124 -12.02 3.75 -6.56
CA ASP A 124 -12.77 4.62 -7.46
C ASP A 124 -12.16 6.01 -7.67
N TYR A 125 -11.38 6.10 -8.74
CA TYR A 125 -10.74 7.31 -9.24
C TYR A 125 -11.78 8.09 -10.05
N ASN A 126 -12.59 8.91 -9.37
CA ASN A 126 -13.50 9.85 -9.99
C ASN A 126 -13.51 11.17 -9.20
N ASN A 127 -12.65 12.12 -9.60
CA ASN A 127 -13.08 13.42 -10.16
C ASN A 127 -11.90 14.42 -10.20
N TYR A 128 -11.28 14.57 -11.37
CA TYR A 128 -10.55 15.78 -11.76
C TYR A 128 -10.97 16.07 -13.20
N GLU A 129 -11.74 17.14 -13.41
CA GLU A 129 -11.95 17.72 -14.73
C GLU A 129 -10.72 18.56 -15.11
N GLU A 130 -9.98 18.03 -16.08
CA GLU A 130 -9.62 18.61 -17.39
C GLU A 130 -9.32 20.12 -17.50
N TYR A 131 -8.13 20.43 -18.03
CA TYR A 131 -7.97 21.23 -19.27
C TYR A 131 -6.84 20.63 -20.13
N GLU A 132 -6.99 20.81 -21.45
CA GLU A 132 -6.46 20.06 -22.60
C GLU A 132 -4.95 20.14 -22.89
N GLU A 133 -4.36 19.07 -23.48
CA GLU A 133 -3.97 19.05 -24.91
C GLU A 133 -3.62 17.61 -25.42
N ASP A 134 -4.28 17.23 -26.51
CA ASP A 134 -4.05 16.27 -27.63
C ASP A 134 -3.34 14.88 -27.50
N ALA A 135 -3.84 13.96 -28.35
CA ALA A 135 -3.28 12.70 -28.90
C ALA A 135 -3.66 11.30 -28.31
N THR A 136 -4.80 10.78 -28.80
CA THR A 136 -5.07 9.41 -29.35
C THR A 136 -4.76 8.06 -28.62
N LYS A 137 -5.82 7.47 -28.00
CA LYS A 137 -6.38 6.05 -28.01
C LYS A 137 -5.49 4.80 -27.69
N PRO A 138 -6.03 3.59 -27.33
CA PRO A 138 -7.42 3.14 -27.05
C PRO A 138 -7.64 2.36 -25.71
N LYS A 139 -8.91 2.12 -25.35
CA LYS A 139 -9.41 1.46 -24.10
C LYS A 139 -9.57 -0.07 -24.25
N ARG A 140 -9.41 -0.85 -23.17
CA ARG A 140 -9.90 -2.25 -23.04
C ARG A 140 -10.65 -2.49 -21.73
N LEU A 141 -11.65 -3.39 -21.81
CA LEU A 141 -12.72 -3.66 -20.85
C LEU A 141 -12.36 -4.68 -19.73
N LYS A 142 -13.17 -4.63 -18.66
CA LYS A 142 -13.11 -5.29 -17.33
C LYS A 142 -13.37 -6.81 -17.31
N ILE A 143 -12.98 -7.49 -16.21
CA ILE A 143 -13.63 -8.68 -15.56
C ILE A 143 -13.05 -8.81 -14.12
N THR A 144 -13.78 -8.50 -13.05
CA THR A 144 -14.63 -9.33 -12.15
C THR A 144 -13.86 -9.99 -10.97
N GLU A 145 -14.27 -9.60 -9.74
CA GLU A 145 -13.86 -10.05 -8.40
C GLU A 145 -14.10 -11.54 -8.12
N VAL A 146 -13.29 -12.18 -7.25
CA VAL A 146 -13.73 -13.08 -6.14
C VAL A 146 -12.62 -13.24 -5.07
N PHE A 147 -12.83 -12.61 -3.89
CA PHE A 147 -12.79 -13.15 -2.50
C PHE A 147 -11.70 -14.16 -2.02
N VAL A 148 -10.90 -13.75 -1.01
CA VAL A 148 -10.79 -14.31 0.39
C VAL A 148 -9.36 -14.21 0.99
N GLN A 149 -9.27 -13.36 2.03
CA GLN A 149 -8.67 -13.45 3.37
C GLN A 149 -7.31 -14.14 3.66
N ASN A 150 -6.64 -13.48 4.62
CA ASN A 150 -5.54 -13.90 5.50
C ASN A 150 -4.11 -13.80 4.97
N GLN A 151 -3.59 -12.57 4.95
CA GLN A 151 -2.16 -12.30 5.13
C GLN A 151 -1.86 -12.08 6.62
N SER A 152 -1.14 -13.03 7.21
CA SER A 152 -0.25 -12.75 8.33
C SER A 152 1.13 -12.41 7.77
N ASN A 153 1.60 -11.22 8.14
CA ASN A 153 2.97 -10.73 8.00
C ASN A 153 4.01 -11.80 8.35
N ILE A 154 5.10 -11.90 7.57
CA ILE A 154 6.41 -12.24 8.13
C ILE A 154 7.45 -11.35 7.48
N ASP A 155 7.91 -10.40 8.29
CA ASP A 155 9.18 -9.73 8.14
C ASP A 155 10.32 -10.63 8.67
N ASP A 156 11.49 -10.24 8.23
CA ASP A 156 12.80 -10.85 8.35
C ASP A 156 13.28 -11.16 9.78
N THR A 157 14.06 -12.26 9.87
CA THR A 157 15.10 -12.54 10.87
C THR A 157 14.73 -13.05 12.28
N THR A 158 15.27 -14.24 12.58
CA THR A 158 15.51 -14.91 13.89
C THR A 158 14.48 -15.96 14.31
N LEU A 159 14.81 -17.25 14.10
CA LEU A 159 14.17 -18.35 14.84
C LEU A 159 15.19 -19.11 15.67
N LYS A 160 15.20 -18.73 16.95
CA LYS A 160 15.50 -19.60 18.07
C LYS A 160 14.47 -20.74 18.07
N TYR A 161 14.93 -21.93 18.38
CA TYR A 161 14.12 -23.09 18.75
C TYR A 161 13.07 -22.72 19.80
N THR A 162 11.80 -23.00 19.52
CA THR A 162 10.83 -23.33 20.55
C THR A 162 10.02 -24.54 20.09
N ASN A 163 10.23 -25.64 20.81
CA ASN A 163 9.35 -26.79 20.81
C ASN A 163 7.98 -26.37 21.35
N ASP A 164 6.94 -26.53 20.55
CA ASP A 164 5.68 -27.07 21.05
C ASP A 164 4.93 -27.77 19.92
N SER A 165 4.36 -28.92 20.26
CA SER A 165 3.69 -29.88 19.37
C SER A 165 2.33 -29.30 18.96
N THR A 166 1.79 -29.50 17.75
CA THR A 166 1.10 -30.73 17.36
C THR A 166 0.87 -30.82 15.83
N ALA A 167 1.32 -31.93 15.25
CA ALA A 167 0.67 -32.73 14.19
C ALA A 167 0.45 -32.22 12.74
N SER A 168 0.79 -30.99 12.34
CA SER A 168 0.66 -30.56 10.90
C SER A 168 1.94 -30.10 10.19
N ARG A 169 3.09 -30.05 10.89
CA ARG A 169 4.31 -29.35 10.41
C ARG A 169 5.11 -30.02 9.29
N ILE A 170 4.84 -31.28 8.95
CA ILE A 170 5.76 -32.06 8.09
C ILE A 170 5.76 -31.53 6.63
N ASN A 171 4.66 -30.95 6.15
CA ASN A 171 4.59 -30.43 4.77
C ASN A 171 4.84 -28.93 4.65
N ASP A 172 4.59 -28.16 5.71
CA ASP A 172 4.81 -26.71 5.69
C ASP A 172 6.31 -26.41 5.61
N ASP A 173 7.16 -27.23 6.25
CA ASP A 173 8.61 -27.05 6.21
C ASP A 173 9.18 -27.24 4.79
N GLU A 174 8.68 -28.21 4.01
CA GLU A 174 9.13 -28.45 2.64
C GLU A 174 8.62 -27.37 1.68
N ALA A 175 7.33 -27.00 1.76
CA ALA A 175 6.76 -25.96 0.93
C ALA A 175 7.39 -24.58 1.22
N VAL A 176 7.65 -24.28 2.49
CA VAL A 176 8.33 -23.04 2.90
C VAL A 176 9.79 -23.04 2.44
N ALA A 177 10.51 -24.17 2.56
CA ALA A 177 11.88 -24.29 2.06
C ALA A 177 11.94 -24.13 0.53
N PHE A 178 11.02 -24.76 -0.21
CA PHE A 178 10.92 -24.61 -1.65
C PHE A 178 10.58 -23.17 -2.05
N GLY A 179 9.61 -22.54 -1.39
CA GLY A 179 9.23 -21.14 -1.64
C GLY A 179 10.39 -20.17 -1.40
N ARG A 180 11.18 -20.36 -0.33
CA ARG A 180 12.41 -19.59 -0.09
C ARG A 180 13.42 -19.76 -1.23
N THR A 181 13.60 -20.99 -1.70
CA THR A 181 14.53 -21.31 -2.80
C THR A 181 14.10 -20.63 -4.10
N VAL A 182 12.82 -20.73 -4.46
CA VAL A 182 12.24 -20.04 -5.64
C VAL A 182 12.40 -18.52 -5.52
N GLY A 183 12.16 -17.95 -4.33
CA GLY A 183 12.34 -16.53 -4.09
C GLY A 183 13.80 -16.05 -4.26
N LEU A 184 14.78 -16.86 -3.86
CA LEU A 184 16.20 -16.56 -4.09
C LEU A 184 16.53 -16.60 -5.58
N GLN A 185 16.04 -17.60 -6.31
CA GLN A 185 16.25 -17.70 -7.76
C GLN A 185 15.65 -16.51 -8.52
N LEU A 186 14.45 -16.06 -8.13
CA LEU A 186 13.82 -14.87 -8.73
C LEU A 186 14.60 -13.57 -8.50
N LYS A 187 15.38 -13.48 -7.41
CA LYS A 187 16.24 -12.31 -7.14
C LYS A 187 17.46 -12.24 -8.07
N GLU A 188 17.90 -13.38 -8.61
CA GLU A 188 19.06 -13.47 -9.49
C GLU A 188 18.73 -13.21 -10.97
N LEU A 189 17.44 -13.20 -11.34
CA LEU A 189 16.98 -12.95 -12.70
C LEU A 189 17.00 -11.46 -13.05
N ASP A 190 17.19 -11.14 -14.34
CA ASP A 190 16.90 -9.81 -14.85
C ASP A 190 15.39 -9.49 -14.74
N ASN A 191 15.05 -8.21 -14.65
CA ASN A 191 13.69 -7.79 -14.34
C ASN A 191 12.67 -8.29 -15.38
N TYR A 192 13.04 -8.38 -16.65
CA TYR A 192 12.13 -8.85 -17.69
C TYR A 192 11.85 -10.35 -17.56
N GLN A 193 12.88 -11.17 -17.33
CA GLN A 193 12.71 -12.60 -17.07
C GLN A 193 11.98 -12.86 -15.75
N LYS A 194 12.23 -12.05 -14.72
CA LYS A 194 11.53 -12.13 -13.44
C LYS A 194 10.02 -11.94 -13.59
N ILE A 195 9.58 -10.92 -14.32
CA ILE A 195 8.16 -10.67 -14.59
C ILE A 195 7.50 -11.87 -15.31
N ILE A 196 8.20 -12.44 -16.31
CA ILE A 196 7.70 -13.62 -17.03
C ILE A 196 7.59 -14.82 -16.10
N ALA A 197 8.63 -15.07 -15.28
CA ALA A 197 8.66 -16.19 -14.34
C ALA A 197 7.56 -16.07 -13.27
N GLU A 198 7.37 -14.90 -12.67
CA GLU A 198 6.32 -14.64 -11.67
C GLU A 198 4.91 -14.86 -12.23
N LYS A 199 4.69 -14.41 -13.48
CA LYS A 199 3.42 -14.68 -14.17
C LYS A 199 3.18 -16.18 -14.35
N LEU A 200 4.17 -16.92 -14.84
CA LEU A 200 4.04 -18.37 -15.07
C LEU A 200 3.81 -19.16 -13.77
N ILE A 201 4.50 -18.77 -12.69
CA ILE A 201 4.28 -19.35 -11.35
C ILE A 201 2.84 -19.08 -10.89
N SER A 202 2.35 -17.84 -11.06
CA SER A 202 0.99 -17.45 -10.70
C SER A 202 -0.07 -18.23 -11.48
N ASP A 203 0.10 -18.35 -12.80
CA ASP A 203 -0.79 -19.12 -13.68
C ASP A 203 -0.80 -20.61 -13.29
N THR A 204 0.37 -21.16 -12.93
CA THR A 204 0.50 -22.55 -12.47
C THR A 204 -0.26 -22.78 -11.17
N ILE A 205 -0.11 -21.89 -10.18
CA ILE A 205 -0.83 -21.97 -8.90
C ILE A 205 -2.34 -21.80 -9.11
N PHE A 206 -2.76 -20.89 -10.00
CA PHE A 206 -4.16 -20.69 -10.35
C PHE A 206 -4.77 -21.96 -10.95
N LEU A 207 -4.10 -22.59 -11.93
CA LEU A 207 -4.56 -23.84 -12.52
C LEU A 207 -4.54 -25.01 -11.52
N ALA A 208 -3.59 -25.02 -10.58
CA ALA A 208 -3.54 -25.99 -9.49
C ALA A 208 -4.80 -25.89 -8.62
N ARG A 209 -5.17 -24.68 -8.19
CA ARG A 209 -6.37 -24.41 -7.38
C ARG A 209 -7.65 -24.83 -8.08
N LEU A 210 -7.69 -24.78 -9.42
CA LEU A 210 -8.81 -25.26 -10.22
C LEU A 210 -8.81 -26.78 -10.47
N ASN A 211 -7.85 -27.52 -9.92
CA ASN A 211 -7.63 -28.95 -10.20
C ASN A 211 -7.45 -29.24 -11.71
N LYS A 212 -6.82 -28.31 -12.44
CA LYS A 212 -6.57 -28.42 -13.90
C LYS A 212 -5.13 -28.77 -14.25
N LEU A 213 -4.23 -28.88 -13.26
CA LEU A 213 -2.88 -29.38 -13.50
C LEU A 213 -2.92 -30.88 -13.76
N THR A 214 -2.19 -31.30 -14.79
CA THR A 214 -2.00 -32.71 -15.14
C THR A 214 -0.52 -32.99 -15.28
N ASN A 215 -0.14 -34.27 -15.32
CA ASN A 215 1.26 -34.66 -15.56
C ASN A 215 1.80 -34.20 -16.93
N ASN A 216 0.92 -33.76 -17.84
CA ASN A 216 1.28 -33.24 -19.16
C ASN A 216 1.38 -31.70 -19.20
N SER A 217 1.11 -31.01 -18.08
CA SER A 217 1.22 -29.57 -17.98
C SER A 217 2.68 -29.14 -18.16
N LYS A 218 2.96 -28.30 -19.15
CA LYS A 218 4.30 -27.82 -19.49
C LYS A 218 4.25 -26.38 -20.01
N ILE A 219 5.38 -25.68 -19.92
CA ILE A 219 5.56 -24.37 -20.55
C ILE A 219 5.82 -24.61 -22.04
N GLU A 220 5.03 -23.98 -22.91
CA GLU A 220 5.22 -24.03 -24.36
C GLU A 220 6.00 -22.81 -24.83
N TYR A 221 7.14 -23.05 -25.48
CA TYR A 221 7.90 -22.01 -26.17
C TYR A 221 7.36 -21.88 -27.59
N LYS A 222 7.16 -20.64 -28.05
CA LYS A 222 6.83 -20.35 -29.45
C LYS A 222 8.09 -20.25 -30.30
#